data_AF-V8QNN5-F1
#
_entry.id   AF-V8QNN5-F1
#
_cell.length_a   1.000
_cell.length_b   1.000
_cell.length_c   1.000
_cell.angle_alpha   90.00
_cell.angle_beta   90.00
_cell.angle_gamma   90.00
#
_symmetry.space_group_name_H-M   'P 1'
#
loop_
_entity.id
_entity.type
_entity.pdbx_description
1 polymer ?
#
loop_
_entity_poly.entity_id
_entity_poly.type
_entity_poly.pdbx_seq_one_letter_code
_entity_poly.pdbx_strand_id
1 'polypeptide(L)'
;MQNDAVSTEKFTLAYSMCYEKALYKLYGRVDKIFAFVLLLFSSAVIAQLNIWSIAIGLIMAILTAYQFVYAPGQKASFAKFQFQAYKNIYDRFSELSDEEIWTEYRKITHQDTDEIQLLAHCARLNSLSMLGYKSDHLLVEERRLTRAEKIFAHIIGEYPECEIQIRQLLRQKKIADKAQQKSAKNSSKP
;
A
#
# COMPACT_ATOMS: atom_id res chain seq x y z
N MET A 1 16.50 -11.48 -25.25
CA MET A 1 16.24 -12.25 -24.01
C MET A 1 16.78 -11.56 -22.75
N GLN A 2 17.80 -10.69 -22.81
CA GLN A 2 18.28 -9.91 -21.65
C GLN A 2 17.27 -8.84 -21.14
N ASN A 3 16.44 -8.28 -22.03
CA ASN A 3 15.55 -7.16 -21.70
C ASN A 3 14.39 -7.52 -20.76
N ASP A 4 13.96 -8.78 -20.75
CA ASP A 4 12.81 -9.23 -19.96
C ASP A 4 13.22 -9.47 -18.49
N ALA A 5 14.44 -9.99 -18.26
CA ALA A 5 15.00 -10.19 -16.94
C ALA A 5 15.16 -8.85 -16.21
N VAL A 6 15.88 -7.89 -16.79
CA VAL A 6 16.12 -6.55 -16.23
C VAL A 6 14.81 -5.83 -15.88
N SER A 7 13.75 -6.02 -16.67
CA SER A 7 12.43 -5.45 -16.39
C SER A 7 11.76 -6.05 -15.13
N THR A 8 12.02 -7.32 -14.84
CA THR A 8 11.50 -8.04 -13.67
C THR A 8 12.24 -7.66 -12.40
N GLU A 9 13.54 -7.39 -12.50
CA GLU A 9 14.37 -6.96 -11.36
C GLU A 9 14.01 -5.54 -10.94
N LYS A 10 13.89 -4.63 -11.92
CA LYS A 10 13.37 -3.27 -11.71
C LYS A 10 11.99 -3.28 -11.08
N PHE A 11 11.13 -4.21 -11.49
CA PHE A 11 9.81 -4.39 -10.90
C PHE A 11 9.86 -4.84 -9.44
N THR A 12 10.73 -5.78 -9.11
CA THR A 12 10.90 -6.28 -7.74
C THR A 12 11.41 -5.19 -6.81
N LEU A 13 12.41 -4.42 -7.25
CA LEU A 13 12.94 -3.29 -6.48
C LEU A 13 11.89 -2.19 -6.28
N ALA A 14 11.18 -1.81 -7.35
CA ALA A 14 10.12 -0.81 -7.28
C ALA A 14 8.97 -1.26 -6.38
N TYR A 15 8.62 -2.55 -6.40
CA TYR A 15 7.63 -3.15 -5.52
C TYR A 15 8.02 -3.01 -4.04
N SER A 16 9.22 -3.46 -3.66
CA SER A 16 9.70 -3.39 -2.27
C SER A 16 9.77 -1.94 -1.78
N MET A 17 10.23 -1.02 -2.64
CA MET A 17 10.25 0.41 -2.34
C MET A 17 8.84 0.99 -2.11
N CYS A 18 7.88 0.68 -2.99
CA CYS A 18 6.50 1.11 -2.83
C CYS A 18 5.84 0.51 -1.58
N TYR A 19 6.19 -0.73 -1.24
CA TYR A 19 5.69 -1.43 -0.06
C TYR A 19 6.16 -0.77 1.24
N GLU A 20 7.47 -0.56 1.40
CA GLU A 20 8.05 0.10 2.58
C GLU A 20 7.51 1.53 2.77
N LYS A 21 7.31 2.25 1.66
CA LYS A 21 6.69 3.58 1.68
C LYS A 21 5.25 3.55 2.21
N ALA A 22 4.45 2.57 1.77
CA ALA A 22 3.07 2.39 2.22
C ALA A 22 3.02 1.99 3.70
N LEU A 23 3.93 1.13 4.13
CA LEU A 23 4.05 0.64 5.51
C LEU A 23 4.43 1.77 6.48
N TYR A 24 5.45 2.57 6.14
CA TYR A 24 5.85 3.78 6.87
C TYR A 24 4.67 4.73 7.08
N LYS A 25 3.93 5.04 6.01
CA LYS A 25 2.79 5.97 6.07
C LYS A 25 1.65 5.42 6.91
N LEU A 26 1.38 4.13 6.81
CA LEU A 26 0.33 3.47 7.60
C LEU A 26 0.64 3.55 9.09
N TYR A 27 1.79 3.01 9.51
CA TYR A 27 2.16 3.00 10.93
C TYR A 27 2.29 4.42 11.50
N GLY A 28 2.87 5.35 10.74
CA GLY A 28 3.01 6.75 11.18
C GLY A 28 1.68 7.48 11.34
N ARG A 29 0.62 7.08 10.62
CA ARG A 29 -0.73 7.65 10.79
C ARG A 29 -1.52 6.93 11.88
N VAL A 30 -1.40 5.61 11.97
CA VAL A 30 -2.03 4.80 13.02
C VAL A 30 -1.54 5.25 14.40
N ASP A 31 -0.24 5.49 14.57
CA ASP A 31 0.34 6.00 15.81
C ASP A 31 -0.26 7.37 16.21
N LYS A 32 -0.43 8.29 15.24
CA LYS A 32 -1.07 9.59 15.48
C LYS A 32 -2.55 9.47 15.84
N ILE A 33 -3.28 8.53 15.22
CA ILE A 33 -4.69 8.28 15.56
C ILE A 33 -4.80 7.73 16.98
N PHE A 34 -3.96 6.77 17.36
CA PHE A 34 -3.93 6.26 18.74
C PHE A 34 -3.62 7.37 19.74
N ALA A 35 -2.61 8.20 19.47
CA ALA A 35 -2.26 9.34 20.32
C ALA A 35 -3.42 10.35 20.44
N PHE A 36 -4.15 10.62 19.35
CA PHE A 36 -5.32 11.50 19.37
C PHE A 36 -6.47 10.91 20.19
N VAL A 37 -6.76 9.63 20.04
CA VAL A 37 -7.78 8.92 20.83
C VAL A 37 -7.42 8.91 22.32
N LEU A 38 -6.14 8.70 22.65
CA LEU A 38 -5.58 8.85 23.99
C LEU A 38 -5.69 10.28 24.52
N LEU A 39 -5.62 11.30 23.67
CA LEU A 39 -5.82 12.68 24.12
C LEU A 39 -7.31 12.93 24.42
N LEU A 40 -8.20 12.49 23.52
CA LEU A 40 -9.64 12.70 23.61
C LEU A 40 -10.27 11.99 24.82
N PHE A 41 -9.88 10.75 25.07
CA PHE A 41 -10.36 10.04 26.25
C PHE A 41 -9.76 10.61 27.55
N SER A 42 -8.55 11.19 27.52
CA SER A 42 -7.96 11.84 28.70
C SER A 42 -8.75 13.08 29.10
N SER A 43 -9.15 13.89 28.12
CA SER A 43 -10.02 15.05 28.39
C SER A 43 -11.42 14.62 28.84
N ALA A 44 -11.95 13.51 28.33
CA ALA A 44 -13.24 12.95 28.77
C ALA A 44 -13.23 12.51 30.24
N VAL A 45 -12.11 11.97 30.74
CA VAL A 45 -11.96 11.61 32.17
C VAL A 45 -11.93 12.87 33.05
N ILE A 46 -11.23 13.93 32.62
CA ILE A 46 -11.16 15.22 33.33
C ILE A 46 -12.55 15.87 33.42
N ALA A 47 -13.40 15.70 32.40
CA ALA A 47 -14.76 16.21 32.37
C ALA A 47 -15.75 15.47 33.31
N GLN A 48 -15.28 14.54 34.14
CA GLN A 48 -16.06 13.85 35.19
C GLN A 48 -17.37 13.23 34.68
N LEU A 49 -17.30 12.45 33.58
CA LEU A 49 -18.40 11.57 33.16
C LEU A 49 -18.57 10.41 34.16
N ASN A 50 -19.16 10.71 35.32
CA ASN A 50 -19.11 9.93 36.57
C ASN A 50 -19.42 8.42 36.46
N ILE A 51 -20.18 7.98 35.45
CA ILE A 51 -20.55 6.57 35.27
C ILE A 51 -19.57 5.82 34.36
N TRP A 52 -18.86 6.53 33.48
CA TRP A 52 -17.99 5.94 32.44
C TRP A 52 -16.49 6.17 32.66
N SER A 53 -16.09 7.03 33.61
CA SER A 53 -14.68 7.38 33.85
C SER A 53 -13.77 6.17 34.09
N ILE A 54 -14.25 5.15 34.82
CA ILE A 54 -13.48 3.92 35.10
C ILE A 54 -13.28 3.10 33.82
N ALA A 55 -14.32 2.95 33.00
CA ALA A 55 -14.24 2.22 31.74
C ALA A 55 -13.33 2.92 30.73
N ILE A 56 -13.40 4.26 30.66
CA ILE A 56 -12.51 5.06 29.80
C ILE A 56 -11.06 4.93 30.26
N GLY A 57 -10.79 5.03 31.58
CA GLY A 57 -9.45 4.82 32.12
C GLY A 57 -8.87 3.44 31.81
N LEU A 58 -9.69 2.38 31.87
CA LEU A 58 -9.28 1.02 31.51
C LEU A 58 -8.93 0.91 30.02
N ILE A 59 -9.78 1.44 29.13
CA ILE A 59 -9.54 1.45 27.68
C ILE A 59 -8.21 2.15 27.38
N MET A 60 -7.92 3.25 28.08
CA MET A 60 -6.70 4.05 27.91
C MET A 60 -5.45 3.33 28.36
N ALA A 61 -5.52 2.61 29.48
CA ALA A 61 -4.43 1.77 29.94
C ALA A 61 -4.12 0.66 28.93
N ILE A 62 -5.15 0.00 28.37
CA ILE A 62 -4.99 -1.03 27.33
C ILE A 62 -4.37 -0.43 26.07
N LEU A 63 -4.85 0.74 25.64
CA LEU A 63 -4.37 1.43 24.44
C LEU A 63 -2.90 1.86 24.58
N THR A 64 -2.52 2.34 25.76
CA THR A 64 -1.15 2.74 26.08
C THR A 64 -0.23 1.52 26.16
N ALA A 65 -0.68 0.43 26.80
CA ALA A 65 0.07 -0.82 26.84
C ALA A 65 0.28 -1.38 25.42
N TYR A 66 -0.74 -1.30 24.56
CA TYR A 66 -0.63 -1.70 23.16
C TYR A 66 0.39 -0.83 22.40
N GLN A 67 0.33 0.50 22.55
CA GLN A 67 1.29 1.41 21.91
C GLN A 67 2.72 1.18 22.39
N PHE A 68 2.90 0.81 23.67
CA PHE A 68 4.21 0.50 24.24
C PHE A 68 4.76 -0.84 23.72
N VAL A 69 3.95 -1.90 23.71
CA VAL A 69 4.39 -3.24 23.28
C VAL A 69 4.61 -3.31 21.76
N TYR A 70 3.69 -2.76 20.98
CA TYR A 70 3.78 -2.86 19.52
C TYR A 70 4.69 -1.78 18.92
N ALA A 71 4.92 -0.69 19.66
CA ALA A 71 5.75 0.45 19.27
C ALA A 71 5.61 0.84 17.78
N PRO A 72 4.39 1.13 17.30
CA PRO A 72 4.13 1.38 15.88
C PRO A 72 4.98 2.54 15.34
N GLY A 73 5.31 3.55 16.16
CA GLY A 73 6.23 4.62 15.79
C GLY A 73 7.67 4.17 15.52
N GLN A 74 8.18 3.17 16.25
CA GLN A 74 9.51 2.58 15.97
C GLN A 74 9.49 1.80 14.67
N LYS A 75 8.46 0.99 14.44
CA LYS A 75 8.25 0.26 13.18
C LYS A 75 8.10 1.20 11.98
N ALA A 76 7.39 2.31 12.14
CA ALA A 76 7.29 3.34 11.11
C ALA A 76 8.67 3.94 10.79
N SER A 77 9.47 4.25 11.82
CA SER A 77 10.80 4.85 11.65
C SER A 77 11.76 3.88 10.95
N PHE A 78 11.68 2.60 11.30
CA PHE A 78 12.45 1.53 10.65
C PHE A 78 12.06 1.35 9.18
N ALA A 79 10.76 1.28 8.87
CA ALA A 79 10.26 1.23 7.49
C ALA A 79 10.69 2.47 6.66
N LYS A 80 10.74 3.65 7.29
CA LYS A 80 11.25 4.88 6.63
C LYS A 80 12.73 4.75 6.27
N PHE A 81 13.53 4.18 7.16
CA PHE A 81 14.95 3.94 6.92
C PHE A 81 15.15 2.96 5.76
N GLN A 82 14.41 1.85 5.74
CA GLN A 82 14.41 0.88 4.65
C GLN A 82 13.99 1.51 3.32
N PHE A 83 12.90 2.29 3.30
CA PHE A 83 12.48 3.03 2.11
C PHE A 83 13.60 3.94 1.56
N GLN A 84 14.30 4.66 2.44
CA GLN A 84 15.37 5.56 2.03
C GLN A 84 16.58 4.79 1.49
N ALA A 85 16.89 3.62 2.05
CA ALA A 85 17.92 2.71 1.55
C ALA A 85 17.58 2.19 0.15
N TYR A 86 16.34 1.72 -0.06
CA TYR A 86 15.85 1.29 -1.38
C TYR A 86 15.84 2.42 -2.41
N LYS A 87 15.44 3.63 -1.99
CA LYS A 87 15.46 4.81 -2.88
C LYS A 87 16.88 5.15 -3.34
N ASN A 88 17.86 5.06 -2.46
CA ASN A 88 19.26 5.33 -2.80
C ASN A 88 19.78 4.35 -3.87
N ILE A 89 19.42 3.07 -3.78
CA ILE A 89 19.73 2.08 -4.83
C ILE A 89 19.01 2.44 -6.14
N TYR A 90 17.74 2.80 -6.07
CA TYR A 90 16.96 3.17 -7.25
C TYR A 90 17.52 4.40 -7.98
N ASP A 91 17.94 5.43 -7.23
CA ASP A 91 18.52 6.65 -7.81
C ASP A 91 19.89 6.37 -8.47
N ARG A 92 20.63 5.36 -8.00
CA ARG A 92 21.92 4.92 -8.55
C ARG A 92 21.81 3.78 -9.57
N PHE A 93 20.60 3.40 -9.96
CA PHE A 93 20.34 2.27 -10.86
C PHE A 93 20.97 2.46 -12.25
N SER A 94 21.19 3.70 -12.70
CA SER A 94 21.85 4.00 -13.97
C SER A 94 23.39 3.90 -13.93
N GLU A 95 23.99 3.83 -12.75
CA GLU A 95 25.44 3.89 -12.55
C GLU A 95 26.04 2.57 -12.05
N LEU A 96 25.24 1.69 -11.44
CA LEU A 96 25.68 0.40 -10.88
C LEU A 96 25.52 -0.76 -11.86
N SER A 97 26.38 -1.78 -11.74
CA SER A 97 26.16 -3.06 -12.45
C SER A 97 25.01 -3.84 -11.81
N ASP A 98 24.32 -4.66 -12.62
CA ASP A 98 23.21 -5.50 -12.17
C ASP A 98 23.64 -6.41 -10.99
N GLU A 99 24.89 -6.91 -10.95
CA GLU A 99 25.40 -7.74 -9.84
C GLU A 99 25.58 -6.95 -8.53
N GLU A 100 26.00 -5.69 -8.60
CA GLU A 100 26.16 -4.83 -7.42
C GLU A 100 24.80 -4.46 -6.82
N ILE A 101 23.80 -4.22 -7.67
CA ILE A 101 22.42 -3.93 -7.25
C ILE A 101 21.84 -5.09 -6.44
N TRP A 102 22.00 -6.33 -6.91
CA TRP A 102 21.51 -7.50 -6.20
C TRP A 102 22.23 -7.78 -4.90
N THR A 103 23.52 -7.46 -4.83
CA THR A 103 24.32 -7.59 -3.62
C THR A 103 23.85 -6.62 -2.55
N GLU A 104 23.60 -5.35 -2.92
CA GLU A 104 23.02 -4.34 -2.04
C GLU A 104 21.57 -4.69 -1.64
N TYR A 105 20.75 -5.12 -2.61
CA TYR A 105 19.37 -5.54 -2.37
C TYR A 105 19.28 -6.66 -1.33
N ARG A 106 20.09 -7.72 -1.48
CA ARG A 106 20.09 -8.86 -0.55
C ARG A 106 20.49 -8.47 0.88
N LYS A 107 21.38 -7.48 1.03
CA LYS A 107 21.76 -6.96 2.35
C LYS A 107 20.58 -6.26 3.03
N ILE A 108 19.82 -5.47 2.29
CA ILE A 108 18.67 -4.72 2.82
C ILE A 108 17.49 -5.66 3.10
N THR A 109 17.23 -6.63 2.22
CA THR A 109 16.12 -7.58 2.38
C THR A 109 16.22 -8.43 3.64
N HIS A 110 17.42 -8.68 4.16
CA HIS A 110 17.59 -9.39 5.43
C HIS A 110 17.07 -8.59 6.64
N GLN A 111 16.84 -7.29 6.47
CA GLN A 111 16.31 -6.37 7.47
C GLN A 111 14.86 -5.99 7.20
N ASP A 112 14.18 -6.59 6.21
CA ASP A 112 12.82 -6.20 5.85
C ASP A 112 11.80 -6.53 6.95
N THR A 113 10.78 -5.68 7.03
CA THR A 113 9.65 -5.87 7.96
C THR A 113 8.69 -6.90 7.38
N ASP A 114 8.11 -7.76 8.24
CA ASP A 114 7.14 -8.79 7.83
C ASP A 114 6.08 -8.25 6.85
N GLU A 115 5.87 -9.01 5.78
CA GLU A 115 4.93 -8.67 4.72
C GLU A 115 3.48 -8.77 5.21
N ILE A 116 2.83 -7.62 5.37
CA ILE A 116 1.39 -7.49 5.46
C ILE A 116 0.84 -7.70 4.04
N GLN A 117 0.29 -8.89 3.80
CA GLN A 117 -0.35 -9.28 2.52
C GLN A 117 -1.39 -8.27 2.03
N LEU A 118 -2.00 -7.52 2.95
CA LEU A 118 -2.97 -6.48 2.64
C LEU A 118 -2.34 -5.24 1.95
N LEU A 119 -1.07 -4.92 2.24
CA LEU A 119 -0.35 -3.82 1.62
C LEU A 119 0.39 -4.26 0.34
N ALA A 120 0.72 -5.55 0.23
CA ALA A 120 1.37 -6.14 -0.94
C ALA A 120 0.61 -5.80 -2.23
N HIS A 121 -0.71 -5.98 -2.25
CA HIS A 121 -1.50 -5.70 -3.46
C HIS A 121 -1.47 -4.21 -3.86
N CYS A 122 -1.54 -3.30 -2.88
CA CYS A 122 -1.50 -1.87 -3.15
C CYS A 122 -0.10 -1.42 -3.61
N ALA A 123 0.95 -1.96 -3.00
CA ALA A 123 2.34 -1.67 -3.36
C ALA A 123 2.65 -2.12 -4.79
N ARG A 124 2.12 -3.29 -5.19
CA ARG A 124 2.26 -3.85 -6.53
C ARG A 124 1.59 -3.01 -7.61
N LEU A 125 0.37 -2.53 -7.35
CA LEU A 125 -0.29 -1.62 -8.27
C LEU A 125 0.47 -0.29 -8.40
N ASN A 126 1.03 0.20 -7.30
CA ASN A 126 1.78 1.46 -7.30
C ASN A 126 3.12 1.31 -8.05
N SER A 127 3.81 0.18 -7.92
CA SER A 127 5.05 -0.10 -8.67
C SER A 127 4.80 -0.26 -10.17
N LEU A 128 3.70 -0.91 -10.57
CA LEU A 128 3.26 -0.96 -11.96
C LEU A 128 3.00 0.44 -12.54
N SER A 129 2.33 1.31 -11.76
CA SER A 129 2.10 2.72 -12.12
C SER A 129 3.41 3.47 -12.30
N MET A 130 4.35 3.29 -11.37
CA MET A 130 5.63 3.99 -11.35
C MET A 130 6.52 3.61 -12.54
N LEU A 131 6.44 2.37 -12.99
CA LEU A 131 7.18 1.86 -14.15
C LEU A 131 6.50 2.16 -15.50
N GLY A 132 5.31 2.76 -15.49
CA GLY A 132 4.62 3.15 -16.72
C GLY A 132 4.10 1.98 -17.56
N TYR A 133 3.91 0.79 -16.97
CA TYR A 133 3.35 -0.36 -17.67
C TYR A 133 1.91 -0.06 -18.15
N LYS A 134 1.64 -0.29 -19.44
CA LYS A 134 0.33 -0.03 -20.08
C LYS A 134 -0.75 -1.01 -19.62
N SER A 135 -2.01 -0.56 -19.76
CA SER A 135 -3.29 -1.21 -19.40
C SER A 135 -3.41 -2.72 -19.54
N ASP A 136 -2.70 -3.38 -20.45
CA ASP A 136 -2.90 -4.81 -20.73
C ASP A 136 -2.39 -5.71 -19.59
N HIS A 137 -1.27 -5.37 -18.97
CA HIS A 137 -0.77 -6.10 -17.78
C HIS A 137 -1.59 -5.77 -16.51
N LEU A 138 -2.21 -4.59 -16.46
CA LEU A 138 -3.13 -4.19 -15.38
C LEU A 138 -4.47 -4.94 -15.43
N LEU A 139 -4.88 -5.45 -16.60
CA LEU A 139 -6.12 -6.22 -16.79
C LEU A 139 -5.98 -7.70 -16.39
N VAL A 140 -4.76 -8.25 -16.40
CA VAL A 140 -4.48 -9.59 -15.85
C VAL A 140 -4.70 -9.60 -14.33
N GLU A 141 -4.48 -8.46 -13.68
CA GLU A 141 -4.63 -8.26 -12.25
C GLU A 141 -6.04 -7.77 -11.89
N GLU A 142 -7.07 -8.40 -12.47
CA GLU A 142 -8.50 -8.04 -12.33
C GLU A 142 -9.05 -8.16 -10.88
N ARG A 143 -8.18 -8.42 -9.90
CA ARG A 143 -8.54 -8.52 -8.49
C ARG A 143 -8.86 -7.13 -7.95
N ARG A 144 -10.16 -6.89 -7.76
CA ARG A 144 -10.64 -5.68 -7.07
C ARG A 144 -10.02 -5.60 -5.68
N LEU A 145 -9.56 -4.41 -5.30
CA LEU A 145 -9.13 -4.16 -3.93
C LEU A 145 -10.24 -4.57 -2.95
N THR A 146 -9.86 -5.37 -1.96
CA THR A 146 -10.74 -5.80 -0.87
C THR A 146 -11.21 -4.56 -0.10
N ARG A 147 -12.38 -4.62 0.55
CA ARG A 147 -12.89 -3.48 1.34
C ARG A 147 -11.91 -3.01 2.41
N ALA A 148 -11.18 -3.94 3.02
CA ALA A 148 -10.11 -3.63 3.97
C ALA A 148 -9.00 -2.83 3.29
N GLU A 149 -8.45 -3.30 2.17
CA GLU A 149 -7.41 -2.61 1.40
C GLU A 149 -7.80 -1.18 1.02
N LYS A 150 -9.08 -0.91 0.73
CA LYS A 150 -9.56 0.46 0.47
C LYS A 150 -9.51 1.36 1.70
N ILE A 151 -9.87 0.82 2.87
CA ILE A 151 -9.76 1.56 4.13
C ILE A 151 -8.28 1.87 4.40
N PHE A 152 -7.40 0.89 4.20
CA PHE A 152 -5.95 1.09 4.37
C PHE A 152 -5.37 2.07 3.35
N ALA A 153 -5.75 2.01 2.06
CA ALA A 153 -5.33 2.98 1.05
C ALA A 153 -5.81 4.40 1.40
N HIS A 154 -7.04 4.53 1.91
CA HIS A 154 -7.55 5.80 2.39
C HIS A 154 -6.77 6.32 3.60
N ILE A 155 -6.46 5.43 4.57
CA ILE A 155 -5.63 5.75 5.72
C ILE A 155 -4.22 6.17 5.29
N ILE A 156 -3.62 5.53 4.29
CA ILE A 156 -2.28 5.86 3.77
C ILE A 156 -2.30 7.19 3.00
N GLY A 157 -3.44 7.57 2.43
CA GLY A 157 -3.62 8.78 1.62
C GLY A 157 -2.93 8.71 0.26
N GLU A 158 -2.40 7.55 -0.11
CA GLU A 158 -2.01 7.23 -1.48
C GLU A 158 -3.06 6.26 -2.01
N TYR A 159 -3.98 6.80 -2.80
CA TYR A 159 -4.91 5.98 -3.54
C TYR A 159 -4.18 5.53 -4.82
N PRO A 160 -4.03 4.22 -5.09
CA PRO A 160 -3.31 3.79 -6.28
C PRO A 160 -4.04 4.29 -7.53
N GLU A 161 -3.40 5.17 -8.30
CA GLU A 161 -3.97 5.75 -9.53
C GLU A 161 -4.36 4.64 -10.54
N CYS A 162 -3.64 3.52 -10.52
CA CYS A 162 -3.98 2.32 -11.27
C CYS A 162 -5.38 1.76 -10.96
N GLU A 163 -5.94 1.91 -9.75
CA GLU A 163 -7.32 1.44 -9.49
C GLU A 163 -8.34 2.28 -10.27
N ILE A 164 -8.10 3.58 -10.43
CA ILE A 164 -8.95 4.47 -11.22
C ILE A 164 -8.87 4.06 -12.69
N GLN A 165 -7.66 3.81 -13.19
CA GLN A 165 -7.44 3.38 -14.57
C GLN A 165 -8.08 2.00 -14.83
N ILE A 166 -7.88 1.02 -13.95
CA ILE A 166 -8.51 -0.32 -14.06
C ILE A 166 -10.04 -0.19 -14.05
N ARG A 167 -10.62 0.65 -13.18
CA ARG A 167 -12.07 0.89 -13.17
C ARG A 167 -12.56 1.53 -14.47
N GLN A 168 -11.79 2.44 -15.06
CA GLN A 168 -12.13 3.05 -16.36
C GLN A 168 -12.05 2.02 -17.48
N LEU A 169 -11.00 1.20 -17.52
CA LEU A 169 -10.82 0.14 -18.52
C LEU A 169 -11.91 -0.93 -18.44
N LEU A 170 -12.27 -1.37 -17.22
CA LEU A 170 -13.38 -2.31 -17.02
C LEU A 170 -14.73 -1.72 -17.43
N ARG A 171 -14.93 -0.40 -17.25
CA ARG A 171 -16.11 0.30 -17.76
C ARG A 171 -16.12 0.32 -19.28
N GLN A 172 -15.00 0.65 -19.92
CA GLN A 172 -14.86 0.65 -21.38
C GLN A 172 -15.12 -0.74 -21.97
N LYS A 173 -14.54 -1.80 -21.39
CA LYS A 173 -14.74 -3.19 -21.83
C LYS A 173 -16.22 -3.60 -21.74
N LYS A 174 -16.89 -3.29 -20.62
CA LYS A 174 -18.35 -3.54 -20.48
C LYS A 174 -19.19 -2.77 -21.49
N ILE A 175 -18.79 -1.57 -21.88
CA ILE A 175 -19.50 -0.78 -22.90
C ILE A 175 -19.29 -1.42 -24.27
N ALA A 176 -18.05 -1.83 -24.60
CA ALA A 176 -17.72 -2.52 -25.83
C ALA A 176 -18.47 -3.86 -25.97
N ASP A 177 -18.50 -4.68 -24.92
CA ASP A 177 -19.21 -5.97 -24.91
C ASP A 177 -20.73 -5.78 -25.12
N LYS A 178 -21.31 -4.74 -24.50
CA LYS A 178 -22.74 -4.39 -24.69
C LYS A 178 -23.02 -3.87 -26.10
N ALA A 179 -22.09 -3.13 -26.70
CA ALA A 179 -22.22 -2.66 -28.08
C ALA A 179 -22.16 -3.84 -29.07
N GLN A 180 -21.24 -4.79 -28.86
CA GLN A 180 -21.14 -6.01 -29.66
C GLN A 180 -22.39 -6.89 -29.55
N GLN A 181 -22.95 -7.07 -28.34
CA GLN A 181 -24.21 -7.80 -28.15
C GLN A 181 -25.41 -7.13 -28.83
N LYS A 182 -25.48 -5.79 -28.84
CA LYS A 182 -26.54 -5.06 -29.57
C LYS A 182 -26.42 -5.22 -31.08
N SER A 183 -25.21 -5.15 -31.64
CA SER A 183 -24.97 -5.34 -33.07
C SER A 183 -25.33 -6.75 -33.54
N ALA A 184 -24.97 -7.78 -32.77
CA ALA A 184 -25.33 -9.17 -33.06
C ALA A 184 -26.84 -9.44 -32.99
N LYS A 185 -27.56 -8.73 -32.11
CA LYS A 185 -29.02 -8.87 -31.97
C LYS A 185 -29.80 -8.17 -33.09
N ASN A 186 -29.23 -7.11 -33.68
CA ASN A 186 -29.81 -6.40 -34.82
C ASN A 186 -29.54 -7.10 -36.17
N SER A 187 -28.46 -7.87 -36.31
CA SER A 187 -28.21 -8.67 -37.53
C SER A 187 -29.01 -9.99 -37.58
N SER A 188 -29.68 -10.35 -36.49
CA SER A 188 -30.51 -11.56 -36.36
C SER A 188 -32.01 -11.29 -36.51
N LYS A 189 -32.42 -10.03 -36.72
CA LYS A 189 -33.82 -9.70 -37.03
C LYS A 189 -33.97 -9.62 -38.56
N PRO A 190 -34.71 -10.55 -39.20
CA PRO A 190 -35.07 -10.45 -40.61
C PRO A 190 -36.02 -9.28 -40.87
#